data_AF-A0A7W0KWX3-F1
#
_entry.id   AF-A0A7W0KWX3-F1
#
_cell.length_a   1.000
_cell.length_b   1.000
_cell.length_c   1.000
_cell.angle_alpha   90.00
_cell.angle_beta   90.00
_cell.angle_gamma   90.00
#
_symmetry.space_group_name_H-M   'P 1'
#
loop_
_entity.id
_entity.type
_entity.pdbx_description
1 polymer ?
#
loop_
_entity_poly.entity_id
_entity_poly.type
_entity_poly.pdbx_seq_one_letter_code
_entity_poly.pdbx_strand_id
1 'polypeptide(L)'
;MGAGGRAARRHRAHGGVLLRPAPVTEATPIRSPLQGTVVAILAEAGDVVERGSVLLLVESMKMHHDVVAPAAGRVDGWRVEVGSAVGVGDVLGAVGPSAAAAEPGSAG
;
A
#
# COMPACT_ATOMS: atom_id res chain seq x y z
N MET A 1 -15.55 34.24 63.63
CA MET A 1 -16.55 35.22 63.16
C MET A 1 -16.11 35.71 61.79
N GLY A 2 -16.90 35.54 60.73
CA GLY A 2 -16.68 36.05 59.35
C GLY A 2 -15.87 35.12 58.44
N ALA A 3 -16.47 34.36 57.51
CA ALA A 3 -16.90 34.76 56.16
C ALA A 3 -15.72 35.24 55.30
N GLY A 4 -15.44 34.78 54.09
CA GLY A 4 -16.13 33.97 53.09
C GLY A 4 -15.33 34.16 51.78
N GLY A 5 -15.54 33.32 50.76
CA GLY A 5 -14.97 33.63 49.44
C GLY A 5 -14.81 32.44 48.51
N ARG A 6 -15.90 32.09 47.81
CA ARG A 6 -15.84 31.35 46.54
C ARG A 6 -15.03 32.15 45.51
N ALA A 7 -14.18 31.47 44.73
CA ALA A 7 -14.04 31.75 43.30
C ALA A 7 -13.31 30.61 42.60
N ALA A 8 -14.03 29.94 41.70
CA ALA A 8 -13.48 29.02 40.72
C ALA A 8 -12.46 29.73 39.81
N ARG A 9 -11.35 29.08 39.51
CA ARG A 9 -10.63 29.30 38.25
C ARG A 9 -10.45 27.99 37.53
N ARG A 10 -11.24 27.85 36.47
CA ARG A 10 -11.02 26.94 35.35
C ARG A 10 -9.72 27.36 34.67
N HIS A 11 -8.90 26.39 34.29
CA HIS A 11 -7.98 26.37 33.14
C HIS A 11 -7.07 25.15 33.39
N ARG A 12 -6.87 24.20 32.48
CA ARG A 12 -6.89 24.27 31.02
C ARG A 12 -7.14 22.83 30.55
N ALA A 13 -8.15 22.64 29.69
CA ALA A 13 -8.23 21.42 28.91
C ALA A 13 -6.97 21.35 28.05
N HIS A 14 -6.11 20.37 28.33
CA HIS A 14 -5.09 19.98 27.38
C HIS A 14 -5.83 19.33 26.22
N GLY A 15 -6.04 20.12 25.16
CA GLY A 15 -6.39 19.64 23.84
C GLY A 15 -5.33 18.65 23.42
N GLY A 16 -5.63 17.36 23.63
CA GLY A 16 -4.93 16.29 22.97
C GLY A 16 -5.21 16.48 21.49
N VAL A 17 -4.17 16.88 20.76
CA VAL A 17 -4.10 16.72 19.31
C VAL A 17 -4.63 15.33 19.01
N LEU A 18 -5.79 15.26 18.37
CA LEU A 18 -6.17 14.06 17.63
C LEU A 18 -5.10 13.95 16.55
N LEU A 19 -4.05 13.18 16.83
CA LEU A 19 -3.15 12.70 15.81
C LEU A 19 -4.07 11.98 14.82
N ARG A 20 -4.43 12.67 13.73
CA ARG A 20 -4.99 11.99 12.56
C ARG A 20 -3.96 10.91 12.25
N PRO A 21 -4.29 9.61 12.30
CA PRO A 21 -3.41 8.63 11.69
C PRO A 21 -3.24 9.12 10.25
N ALA A 22 -2.00 9.43 9.86
CA ALA A 22 -1.68 9.64 8.46
C ALA A 22 -2.27 8.45 7.71
N PRO A 23 -2.92 8.65 6.54
CA PRO A 23 -3.43 7.52 5.78
C PRO A 23 -2.26 6.57 5.62
N VAL A 24 -2.38 5.38 6.20
CA VAL A 24 -1.43 4.31 5.95
C VAL A 24 -1.62 4.03 4.47
N THR A 25 -0.79 4.67 3.66
CA THR A 25 -0.60 4.34 2.26
C THR A 25 0.00 2.94 2.27
N GLU A 26 -0.84 1.94 2.54
CA GLU A 26 -0.44 0.56 2.72
C GLU A 26 -0.17 0.00 1.33
N ALA A 27 1.09 0.07 0.91
CA ALA A 27 1.51 -0.56 -0.32
C ALA A 27 1.18 -2.06 -0.23
N THR A 28 0.36 -2.54 -1.14
CA THR A 28 -0.09 -3.93 -1.16
C THR A 28 1.01 -4.79 -1.76
N PRO A 29 1.58 -5.75 -1.00
CA PRO A 29 2.67 -6.59 -1.50
C PRO A 29 2.16 -7.53 -2.58
N ILE A 30 2.88 -7.58 -3.70
CA ILE A 30 2.64 -8.55 -4.77
C ILE A 30 3.45 -9.80 -4.42
N ARG A 31 2.77 -10.93 -4.31
CA ARG A 31 3.38 -12.20 -3.93
C ARG A 31 3.30 -13.21 -5.06
N SER A 32 4.31 -14.05 -5.19
CA SER A 32 4.25 -15.14 -6.16
C SER A 32 3.25 -16.21 -5.68
N PRO A 33 2.29 -16.62 -6.52
CA PRO A 33 1.37 -17.71 -6.18
C PRO A 33 2.02 -19.10 -6.29
N LEU A 34 3.17 -19.20 -6.97
CA LEU A 34 3.85 -20.44 -7.28
C LEU A 34 5.38 -20.28 -7.20
N GLN A 35 6.07 -21.40 -7.02
CA GLN A 35 7.52 -21.46 -7.19
C GLN A 35 7.87 -21.52 -8.68
N GLY A 36 8.82 -20.72 -9.14
CA GLY A 36 9.23 -20.70 -10.55
C GLY A 36 10.34 -19.69 -10.83
N THR A 37 10.46 -19.28 -12.09
CA THR A 37 11.42 -18.26 -12.55
C THR A 37 10.67 -17.14 -13.26
N VAL A 38 11.00 -15.89 -12.96
CA VAL A 38 10.43 -14.73 -13.67
C VAL A 38 10.96 -14.74 -15.10
N VAL A 39 10.08 -14.80 -16.10
CA VAL A 39 10.48 -14.83 -17.52
C VAL A 39 10.21 -13.53 -18.25
N ALA A 40 9.29 -12.71 -17.75
CA ALA A 40 8.99 -11.40 -18.32
C ALA A 40 8.34 -10.52 -17.26
N ILE A 41 8.65 -9.22 -17.31
CA ILE A 41 7.98 -8.17 -16.52
C ILE A 41 7.23 -7.30 -17.53
N LEU A 42 5.92 -7.17 -17.32
CA LEU A 42 5.01 -6.47 -18.24
C LEU A 42 4.63 -5.08 -17.73
N ALA A 43 4.63 -4.89 -16.41
CA ALA A 43 4.39 -3.60 -15.77
C ALA A 43 5.68 -3.07 -15.13
N GLU A 44 6.01 -1.81 -15.36
CA GLU A 44 7.22 -1.18 -14.81
C GLU A 44 6.95 -0.45 -13.49
N ALA A 45 8.01 -0.15 -12.75
CA ALA A 45 7.91 0.70 -11.57
C ALA A 45 7.36 2.09 -11.98
N GLY A 46 6.32 2.53 -11.30
CA GLY A 46 5.61 3.76 -11.62
C GLY A 46 4.46 3.61 -12.61
N ASP A 47 4.17 2.40 -13.10
CA ASP A 47 3.02 2.17 -13.97
C ASP A 47 1.71 2.05 -13.18
N VAL A 48 0.60 2.51 -13.76
CA VAL A 48 -0.73 2.45 -13.13
C VAL A 48 -1.44 1.18 -13.59
N VAL A 49 -1.79 0.34 -12.63
CA VAL A 49 -2.38 -0.98 -12.85
C VAL A 49 -3.73 -1.09 -12.16
N GLU A 50 -4.64 -1.87 -12.74
CA GLU A 50 -5.92 -2.19 -12.12
C GLU A 50 -5.85 -3.55 -11.41
N ARG A 51 -6.79 -3.82 -10.51
CA ARG A 51 -6.88 -5.15 -9.88
C ARG A 51 -7.08 -6.20 -10.97
N GLY A 52 -6.22 -7.22 -10.99
CA GLY A 52 -6.26 -8.28 -11.99
C GLY A 52 -5.41 -7.98 -13.24
N SER A 53 -4.83 -6.79 -13.40
CA SER A 53 -3.88 -6.51 -14.48
C SER A 53 -2.67 -7.43 -14.37
N VAL A 54 -2.23 -8.00 -15.49
CA VAL A 54 -1.04 -8.85 -15.53
C VAL A 54 0.21 -7.99 -15.37
N LEU A 55 1.03 -8.33 -14.38
CA LEU A 55 2.21 -7.57 -14.00
C LEU A 55 3.50 -8.20 -14.52
N LEU A 56 3.59 -9.52 -14.42
CA LEU A 56 4.75 -10.31 -14.83
C LEU A 56 4.34 -11.77 -15.05
N LEU A 57 5.24 -12.51 -15.67
CA LEU A 57 5.09 -13.93 -15.98
C LEU A 57 6.12 -14.75 -15.22
N VAL A 58 5.65 -15.80 -14.54
CA VAL A 58 6.50 -16.79 -13.87
C VAL A 58 6.39 -18.12 -14.60
N GLU A 59 7.52 -18.68 -15.03
CA GLU A 59 7.60 -20.05 -15.54
C GLU A 59 7.75 -21.04 -14.39
N SER A 60 6.88 -22.04 -14.35
CA SER A 60 7.00 -23.19 -13.47
C SER A 60 6.60 -24.46 -14.22
N MET A 61 7.40 -25.52 -14.10
CA MET A 61 7.13 -26.81 -14.74
C MET A 61 6.83 -26.71 -16.26
N LYS A 62 7.57 -25.85 -16.99
CA LYS A 62 7.39 -25.55 -18.43
C LYS A 62 6.07 -24.85 -18.80
N MET A 63 5.38 -24.30 -17.81
CA MET A 63 4.16 -23.52 -18.00
C MET A 63 4.37 -22.10 -17.48
N HIS A 64 3.94 -21.12 -18.26
CA HIS A 64 3.92 -19.73 -17.82
C HIS A 64 2.64 -19.45 -17.04
N HIS A 65 2.77 -18.70 -15.97
CA HIS A 65 1.68 -18.27 -15.12
C HIS A 65 1.69 -16.75 -14.96
N ASP A 66 0.51 -16.16 -15.14
CA ASP A 66 0.28 -14.74 -15.01
C ASP A 66 0.24 -14.35 -13.54
N VAL A 67 1.12 -13.43 -13.14
CA VAL A 67 1.04 -12.77 -11.84
C VAL A 67 0.27 -11.47 -12.01
N VAL A 68 -0.88 -11.38 -11.35
CA VAL A 68 -1.79 -10.25 -11.47
C VAL A 68 -1.74 -9.31 -10.27
N ALA A 69 -2.13 -8.06 -10.47
CA ALA A 69 -2.18 -7.05 -9.42
C ALA A 69 -3.26 -7.39 -8.37
N PRO A 70 -2.93 -7.43 -7.07
CA PRO A 70 -3.89 -7.71 -6.01
C PRO A 70 -4.89 -6.57 -5.79
N ALA A 71 -4.52 -5.34 -6.16
CA ALA A 71 -5.33 -4.14 -6.05
C ALA A 71 -4.99 -3.17 -7.19
N ALA A 72 -5.90 -2.23 -7.46
CA ALA A 72 -5.63 -1.12 -8.37
C ALA A 72 -4.72 -0.09 -7.69
N GLY A 73 -3.77 0.45 -8.42
CA GLY A 73 -2.80 1.39 -7.89
C GLY A 73 -1.62 1.61 -8.82
N ARG A 74 -0.49 1.99 -8.26
CA ARG A 74 0.76 2.23 -8.98
C ARG A 74 1.81 1.22 -8.52
N VAL A 75 2.51 0.58 -9.44
CA VAL A 75 3.63 -0.31 -9.10
C VAL A 75 4.73 0.53 -8.44
N ASP A 76 5.08 0.22 -7.20
CA ASP A 76 6.11 0.96 -6.45
C ASP A 76 7.51 0.54 -6.89
N GLY A 77 7.65 -0.74 -7.23
CA GLY A 77 8.87 -1.33 -7.78
C GLY A 77 8.91 -2.84 -7.63
N TRP A 78 9.87 -3.46 -8.33
CA TRP A 78 10.13 -4.90 -8.31
C TRP A 78 11.37 -5.22 -7.47
N ARG A 79 11.29 -6.29 -6.69
CA ARG A 79 12.42 -6.92 -5.99
C ARG A 79 13.06 -8.05 -6.81
N VAL A 80 12.53 -8.28 -8.00
CA VAL A 80 12.90 -9.37 -8.91
C VAL A 80 13.15 -8.80 -10.30
N GLU A 81 13.96 -9.51 -11.05
CA GLU A 81 14.25 -9.25 -12.45
C GLU A 81 13.99 -10.50 -13.29
N VAL A 82 13.95 -10.35 -14.61
CA VAL A 82 13.84 -11.50 -15.52
C VAL A 82 15.03 -12.45 -15.28
N GLY A 83 14.73 -13.74 -15.09
CA GLY A 83 15.68 -14.78 -14.70
C GLY A 83 15.73 -15.04 -13.19
N SER A 84 15.06 -14.23 -12.35
CA SER A 84 15.02 -14.44 -10.90
C SER A 84 14.18 -15.65 -10.52
N ALA A 85 14.73 -16.52 -9.66
CA ALA A 85 13.99 -17.61 -9.03
C ALA A 85 13.11 -17.07 -7.90
N VAL A 86 11.86 -17.53 -7.83
CA VAL A 86 10.86 -17.10 -6.86
C VAL A 86 10.16 -18.32 -6.26
N GLY A 87 9.81 -18.25 -4.97
CA GLY A 87 9.05 -19.27 -4.26
C GLY A 87 7.59 -18.87 -4.01
N VAL A 88 6.79 -19.82 -3.53
CA VAL A 88 5.39 -19.55 -3.13
C VAL A 88 5.39 -18.52 -1.99
N GLY A 89 4.66 -17.41 -2.18
CA GLY A 89 4.51 -16.35 -1.19
C GLY A 89 5.63 -15.31 -1.18
N ASP A 90 6.68 -15.49 -1.98
CA ASP A 90 7.78 -14.52 -2.10
C ASP A 90 7.28 -13.18 -2.60
N VAL A 91 7.81 -12.10 -2.02
CA VAL A 91 7.38 -10.74 -2.35
C VAL A 91 8.14 -10.27 -3.60
N LEU A 92 7.41 -10.21 -4.71
CA LEU A 92 7.92 -9.80 -6.02
C LEU A 92 8.03 -8.28 -6.14
N GLY A 93 7.11 -7.56 -5.51
CA GLY A 93 7.01 -6.11 -5.60
C GLY A 93 5.91 -5.57 -4.69
N ALA A 94 5.51 -4.33 -4.89
CA ALA A 94 4.36 -3.75 -4.22
C ALA A 94 3.58 -2.81 -5.14
N VAL A 95 2.28 -2.69 -4.91
CA VAL A 95 1.43 -1.68 -5.52
C VAL A 95 1.02 -0.69 -4.44
N GLY A 96 1.44 0.56 -4.61
CA GLY A 96 1.00 1.69 -3.82
C GLY A 96 -0.29 2.31 -4.36
N PRO A 97 -0.94 3.22 -3.63
CA PRO A 97 -2.06 3.99 -4.15
C PRO A 97 -1.60 4.86 -5.32
N SER A 98 -2.28 4.74 -6.45
CA SER A 98 -2.12 5.70 -7.54
C SER A 98 -2.79 7.02 -7.12
N ALA A 99 -2.07 8.13 -7.21
CA ALA A 99 -2.52 9.44 -6.74
C ALA A 99 -3.82 9.96 -7.41
N ALA A 100 -4.38 9.24 -8.38
CA ALA A 100 -5.68 9.51 -8.97
C ALA A 100 -6.90 9.23 -8.05
N ALA A 101 -6.71 8.58 -6.89
CA ALA A 101 -7.78 8.36 -5.91
C ALA A 101 -7.77 9.36 -4.72
N ALA A 102 -6.88 10.36 -4.74
CA ALA A 102 -6.91 11.44 -3.78
C ALA A 102 -7.64 12.66 -4.39
N GLU A 103 -8.95 12.54 -4.59
CA GLU A 103 -9.81 13.72 -4.43
C GLU A 103 -10.00 13.86 -2.91
N PRO A 104 -9.27 14.76 -2.22
CA PRO A 104 -9.62 15.08 -0.85
C PRO A 104 -11.03 15.67 -0.91
N GLY A 105 -12.00 14.97 -0.31
CA GLY A 105 -13.39 15.40 -0.26
C GLY A 105 -13.48 16.89 0.03
N SER A 106 -13.89 17.66 -0.98
CA SER A 106 -14.17 19.08 -0.85
C SER A 106 -15.43 19.20 0.01
N ALA A 107 -15.23 19.34 1.32
CA ALA A 107 -16.24 19.88 2.20
C ALA A 107 -16.27 21.39 1.99
N GLY A 108 -17.26 21.86 1.24
CA GLY A 108 -17.64 23.27 1.06
C GLY A 108 -19.14 23.38 1.03
#